data_AF-A0A8T0DMD1-F1
#
_entry.id   AF-A0A8T0DMD1-F1
#
_cell.length_a   1.000
_cell.length_b   1.000
_cell.length_c   1.000
_cell.angle_alpha   90.00
_cell.angle_beta   90.00
_cell.angle_gamma   90.00
#
_symmetry.space_group_name_H-M   'P 1'
#
loop_
_entity.id
_entity.type
_entity.pdbx_description
1 polymer ?
#
loop_
_entity_poly.entity_id
_entity_poly.type
_entity_poly.pdbx_seq_one_letter_code
_entity_poly.pdbx_strand_id
1 'polypeptide(L)' 'MVLAFFIHLPSRYFLMHIINKPDTEYTGQETYVWELYQQRCWDFFPIGDCFRKQYEEELQPK' A
#
# COMPACT_ATOMS: atom_id res chain seq x y z
N MET A 1 -0.75 2.56 9.41
CA MET A 1 -1.89 3.45 9.07
C MET A 1 -2.21 3.52 7.58
N VAL A 2 -1.25 3.44 6.64
CA VAL A 2 -1.59 3.43 5.20
C VAL A 2 -1.78 2.01 4.63
N LEU A 3 -1.16 0.99 5.22
CA LEU A 3 -1.53 -0.43 5.00
C LEU A 3 -3.03 -0.71 5.20
N ALA A 4 -3.75 0.10 5.99
CA ALA A 4 -5.21 -0.03 6.16
C ALA A 4 -6.00 0.46 4.92
N PHE A 5 -5.47 1.42 4.15
CA PHE A 5 -6.08 1.85 2.88
C PHE A 5 -5.84 0.84 1.74
N PHE A 6 -4.77 0.04 1.84
CA PHE A 6 -4.47 -1.04 0.89
C PHE A 6 -5.31 -2.31 1.09
N ILE A 7 -5.94 -2.49 2.27
CA ILE A 7 -6.70 -3.71 2.60
C ILE A 7 -8.22 -3.52 2.35
N HIS A 8 -8.74 -2.29 2.36
CA HIS A 8 -10.18 -2.05 2.21
C HIS A 8 -10.65 -1.77 0.78
N LEU A 9 -9.76 -1.37 -0.13
CA LEU A 9 -10.05 -1.28 -1.55
C LEU A 9 -9.49 -2.51 -2.26
N PRO A 10 -10.24 -3.18 -3.15
CA PRO A 10 -9.67 -4.24 -3.97
C PRO A 10 -8.45 -3.66 -4.70
N SER A 11 -7.33 -4.37 -4.70
CA SER A 11 -6.05 -3.96 -5.30
C SER A 11 -6.19 -3.31 -6.69
N ARG A 12 -7.19 -3.73 -7.46
CA ARG A 12 -7.60 -3.15 -8.74
C ARG A 12 -8.03 -1.68 -8.70
N TYR A 13 -8.80 -1.25 -7.70
CA TYR A 13 -9.28 0.14 -7.59
C TYR A 13 -8.16 1.10 -7.18
N PHE A 14 -7.25 0.64 -6.32
CA PHE A 14 -6.09 1.41 -5.92
C PHE A 14 -5.14 1.69 -7.09
N LEU A 15 -4.82 0.67 -7.89
CA LEU A 15 -4.01 0.85 -9.10
C LEU A 15 -4.68 1.79 -10.10
N MET A 16 -6.00 1.66 -10.28
CA MET A 16 -6.77 2.57 -11.13
C MET A 16 -6.72 4.02 -10.60
N HIS A 17 -6.73 4.22 -9.28
CA HIS A 17 -6.62 5.55 -8.69
C HIS A 17 -5.25 6.17 -8.97
N ILE A 18 -4.16 5.44 -8.75
CA ILE A 18 -2.79 5.93 -9.01
C ILE A 18 -2.60 6.25 -10.49
N ILE A 19 -2.99 5.34 -11.40
CA ILE A 19 -2.81 5.53 -12.85
C ILE A 19 -3.54 6.77 -13.39
N ASN A 20 -4.71 7.12 -12.82
CA ASN A 20 -5.50 8.26 -13.28
C ASN A 20 -5.15 9.58 -12.57
N LYS A 21 -4.26 9.56 -11.57
CA LYS A 21 -3.86 10.74 -10.81
C LYS A 21 -2.55 11.31 -11.38
N PRO A 22 -2.40 12.63 -11.51
CA PRO A 22 -1.16 13.23 -12.00
C PRO A 22 -0.01 13.01 -11.00
N ASP A 23 1.17 12.67 -11.53
CA ASP A 23 2.37 12.33 -10.76
C ASP A 23 2.81 13.42 -9.76
N THR A 24 2.48 14.68 -10.06
CA THR A 24 2.80 15.84 -9.21
C THR A 24 2.00 15.89 -7.91
N GLU A 25 0.93 15.10 -7.80
CA GLU A 25 0.07 15.04 -6.61
C GLU A 25 0.30 13.77 -5.79
N TYR A 26 1.27 12.94 -6.17
CA TYR A 26 1.61 11.76 -5.40
C TYR A 26 2.19 12.15 -4.04
N THR A 27 1.60 11.58 -3.00
CA THR A 27 2.22 11.54 -1.68
C THR A 27 3.46 10.65 -1.74
N GLY A 28 4.41 10.81 -0.81
CA GLY A 28 5.65 10.01 -0.84
C GLY A 28 5.43 8.48 -0.85
N GLN A 29 4.30 8.00 -0.31
CA GLN A 29 3.95 6.58 -0.36
C GLN A 29 3.33 6.15 -1.69
N GLU A 30 2.53 7.01 -2.33
CA GLU A 30 2.04 6.78 -3.70
C GLU A 30 3.21 6.78 -4.70
N THR A 31 4.18 7.69 -4.53
CA THR A 31 5.41 7.72 -5.34
C THR A 31 6.19 6.41 -5.21
N TYR A 32 6.42 5.92 -3.98
CA TYR A 32 7.11 4.63 -3.76
C TYR A 32 6.41 3.45 -4.46
N VAL A 33 5.08 3.38 -4.36
CA VAL A 33 4.32 2.31 -5.03
C VAL A 33 4.34 2.48 -6.55
N TRP A 34 4.27 3.71 -7.06
CA TRP A 34 4.36 4.01 -8.48
C TRP A 34 5.72 3.59 -9.08
N GLU A 35 6.82 3.88 -8.39
CA GLU A 35 8.16 3.47 -8.82
C GLU A 35 8.31 1.95 -8.92
N LEU A 36 7.82 1.20 -7.91
CA LEU A 36 7.82 -0.26 -7.95
C LEU A 36 6.91 -0.80 -9.07
N TYR A 37 5.76 -0.16 -9.29
CA TYR A 37 4.85 -0.52 -10.37
C TYR A 37 5.52 -0.35 -11.75
N GLN A 38 6.24 0.75 -11.99
CA GLN A 38 7.02 0.97 -13.22
C GLN A 38 8.10 -0.10 -13.43
N GLN A 39 8.71 -0.59 -12.35
CA GLN A 39 9.69 -1.69 -12.37
C GLN A 39 9.05 -3.08 -12.52
N ARG A 40 7.71 -3.17 -12.62
CA ARG A 40 6.94 -4.42 -12.55
C ARG A 40 7.23 -5.25 -11.29
N CYS A 41 7.65 -4.57 -10.22
CA CYS A 41 7.88 -5.14 -8.91
C CYS A 41 6.61 -5.02 -8.07
N TRP A 42 6.16 -6.14 -7.50
CA TRP A 42 4.89 -6.23 -6.74
C TRP A 42 5.13 -6.44 -5.24
N ASP A 43 6.36 -6.26 -4.78
CA ASP A 43 6.78 -6.52 -3.39
C ASP A 43 6.20 -5.53 -2.37
N PHE A 44 5.48 -4.51 -2.83
CA PHE A 44 4.69 -3.63 -1.97
C PHE A 44 3.38 -4.27 -1.51
N PHE A 45 2.89 -5.33 -2.17
CA PHE A 45 1.73 -6.06 -1.69
C PHE A 45 2.14 -6.98 -0.54
N PRO A 46 1.51 -6.85 0.64
CA PRO A 46 1.76 -7.79 1.73
C PRO A 46 1.28 -9.18 1.32
N ILE A 47 2.21 -10.10 1.07
CA ILE A 47 1.91 -11.51 0.81
C ILE A 47 1.80 -12.21 2.16
N GLY A 48 0.61 -12.73 2.48
CA GLY A 48 0.41 -13.66 3.59
C GLY A 48 0.22 -13.05 5.00
N ASP A 49 0.68 -11.82 5.24
CA ASP A 49 0.52 -11.16 6.54
C ASP A 49 -0.41 -9.93 6.49
N CYS A 50 -1.54 -10.03 7.20
CA CYS A 50 -2.41 -8.89 7.44
C CYS A 50 -1.71 -7.92 8.40
N PHE A 51 -1.92 -6.62 8.22
CA PHE A 51 -1.38 -5.55 9.09
C PHE A 51 -1.48 -5.87 10.60
N ARG A 52 -2.58 -6.49 11.03
CA ARG A 52 -2.79 -6.90 12.42
C ARG A 52 -1.72 -7.88 12.95
N LYS A 53 -1.23 -8.81 12.12
CA LYS A 53 -0.21 -9.79 12.52
C LYS A 53 1.18 -9.15 12.67
N GLN A 54 1.51 -8.19 11.81
CA GLN A 54 2.81 -7.49 11.87
C GLN A 54 2.98 -6.62 13.11
N TYR A 55 1.88 -6.11 13.66
CA TYR A 55 1.89 -5.21 14.83
C TYR A 55 1.24 -5.86 16.06
N GLU A 56 1.09 -7.18 16.06
CA GLU A 56 0.37 -7.88 17.13
C GLU A 56 1.08 -7.73 18.48
N GLU A 57 2.42 -7.67 18.51
CA GLU A 57 3.20 -7.41 19.72
C GLU A 57 3.16 -5.94 20.16
N GLU A 58 3.17 -5.00 19.21
CA GLU A 58 3.16 -3.55 19.50
C GLU A 58 1.78 -3.02 19.92
N LEU A 59 0.71 -3.72 19.54
CA LEU A 59 -0.68 -3.37 19.87
C LEU A 59 -1.17 -3.97 21.19
N GLN A 60 -0.35 -4.79 21.88
CA GLN A 60 -0.70 -5.34 23.18
C GLN A 60 -0.66 -4.24 24.25
N PRO A 61 -1.71 -4.08 25.08
CA PRO A 61 -1.66 -3.15 26.20
C PRO A 61 -0.58 -3.61 27.19
N LYS A 62 0.30 -2.68 27.59
CA LYS A 62 1.31 -2.89 28.64
C LYS A 62 0.68 -3.05 30.02
#